data_AF-A0A1G6BMD3-F1
#
_entry.id   AF-A0A1G6BMD3-F1
#
_cell.length_a   1.000
_cell.length_b   1.000
_cell.length_c   1.000
_cell.angle_alpha   90.00
_cell.angle_beta   90.00
_cell.angle_gamma   90.00
#
_symmetry.space_group_name_H-M   'P 1'
#
loop_
_entity.id
_entity.type
_entity.pdbx_description
1 polymer ?
#
loop_
_entity_poly.entity_id
_entity_poly.type
_entity_poly.pdbx_seq_one_letter_code
_entity_poly.pdbx_strand_id
1 'polypeptide(L)' 'MTLSKRLGLSLLTLAIAIGGLELGARLAIPGISSPVSTAEAIIGRPLTPVSVAGVGRRTVRRCAVGVYYC' A
#
# COMPACT_ATOMS: atom_id res chain seq x y z
N MET A 1 -40.88 3.00 -17.34
CA MET A 1 -39.94 3.99 -16.76
C MET A 1 -39.48 4.92 -17.88
N THR A 2 -39.70 6.23 -17.77
CA THR A 2 -39.26 7.19 -18.78
C THR A 2 -37.73 7.31 -18.80
N LEU A 3 -37.15 7.65 -19.96
CA LEU A 3 -35.69 7.75 -20.15
C LEU A 3 -35.03 8.68 -19.11
N SER A 4 -35.69 9.78 -18.77
CA SER A 4 -35.26 10.73 -17.73
C SER A 4 -35.16 10.07 -16.34
N LYS A 5 -36.12 9.22 -15.95
CA LYS A 5 -36.07 8.51 -14.67
C LYS A 5 -34.94 7.48 -14.62
N ARG A 6 -34.59 6.87 -15.76
CA ARG A 6 -33.46 5.93 -15.85
C ARG A 6 -32.12 6.65 -15.74
N LEU A 7 -31.97 7.80 -16.39
CA LEU A 7 -30.77 8.64 -16.30
C LEU A 7 -30.56 9.19 -14.88
N GLY A 8 -31.64 9.67 -14.25
CA GLY A 8 -31.59 10.10 -12.85
C GLY A 8 -31.16 8.97 -11.91
N LEU A 9 -31.71 7.76 -12.12
CA LEU A 9 -31.34 6.60 -11.31
C LEU A 9 -29.87 6.18 -11.53
N SER A 10 -29.38 6.16 -12.77
CA SER A 10 -27.98 5.80 -13.05
C SER A 10 -26.98 6.79 -12.46
N LEU A 11 -27.31 8.08 -12.49
CA LEU A 11 -26.47 9.12 -11.88
C LEU A 11 -26.44 9.01 -10.36
N LEU A 12 -27.59 8.71 -9.75
CA LEU A 12 -27.68 8.48 -8.30
C LEU A 12 -26.82 7.28 -7.88
N THR A 13 -26.92 6.15 -8.60
CA THR A 13 -26.12 4.96 -8.30
C THR A 13 -24.63 5.21 -8.46
N LEU A 14 -24.23 5.98 -9.47
CA LEU A 14 -22.83 6.32 -9.71
C LEU A 14 -22.27 7.22 -8.60
N ALA A 15 -23.03 8.23 -8.17
CA ALA A 15 -22.63 9.13 -7.08
C ALA A 15 -22.46 8.38 -5.75
N ILE A 16 -23.37 7.44 -5.44
CA ILE A 16 -23.27 6.59 -4.24
C ILE A 16 -22.04 5.68 -4.31
N ALA A 17 -21.78 5.06 -5.47
CA ALA A 17 -20.63 4.17 -5.64
C ALA A 17 -19.29 4.90 -5.43
N ILE A 18 -19.14 6.09 -6.02
CA ILE A 18 -17.92 6.91 -5.89
C ILE A 18 -17.78 7.42 -4.45
N GLY A 19 -18.86 7.94 -3.85
CA GLY A 19 -18.84 8.44 -2.48
C GLY A 19 -18.52 7.35 -1.44
N GLY A 20 -19.05 6.14 -1.64
CA GLY A 20 -18.75 4.99 -0.78
C GLY A 20 -17.29 4.57 -0.82
N LEU A 21 -16.65 4.62 -2.00
CA LEU A 21 -15.25 4.26 -2.17
C LEU A 21 -14.31 5.27 -1.47
N GLU A 22 -14.56 6.57 -1.64
CA GLU A 22 -13.79 7.64 -0.99
C GLU A 22 -13.91 7.61 0.54
N LEU A 23 -15.12 7.40 1.07
CA LEU A 23 -15.33 7.27 2.52
C LEU A 23 -14.65 6.00 3.08
N GLY A 24 -14.73 4.87 2.37
CA GLY A 24 -14.05 3.64 2.75
C GLY A 24 -12.53 3.81 2.79
N ALA A 25 -11.97 4.51 1.80
CA ALA A 25 -10.54 4.83 1.75
C ALA A 25 -10.09 5.75 2.90
N ARG A 26 -10.88 6.79 3.24
CA ARG A 26 -10.55 7.73 4.33
C ARG A 26 -10.70 7.12 5.72
N LEU A 27 -11.67 6.23 5.91
CA LEU A 27 -11.92 5.57 7.19
C LEU A 27 -10.99 4.37 7.43
N ALA A 28 -10.07 4.07 6.50
CA ALA A 28 -9.09 2.99 6.59
C ALA A 28 -9.71 1.65 7.03
N ILE A 29 -10.93 1.35 6.55
CA ILE A 29 -11.67 0.16 6.96
C ILE A 29 -10.90 -1.07 6.44
N PRO A 30 -10.41 -1.96 7.33
CA PRO A 30 -9.63 -3.11 6.92
C PRO A 30 -10.48 -4.02 6.03
N GLY A 31 -10.09 -4.14 4.76
CA GLY A 31 -10.80 -4.91 3.73
C GLY A 31 -11.28 -4.11 2.52
N ILE A 32 -11.34 -2.77 2.60
CA ILE A 32 -11.60 -1.91 1.44
C ILE A 32 -10.26 -1.41 0.92
N SER A 33 -9.62 -2.24 0.09
CA SER A 33 -8.37 -1.88 -0.56
C SER A 33 -8.62 -0.68 -1.48
N SER A 34 -7.90 0.42 -1.26
CA SER A 34 -7.83 1.50 -2.24
C SER A 34 -7.43 0.89 -3.60
N PRO A 35 -7.99 1.35 -4.73
CA PRO A 35 -7.55 0.91 -6.06
C PRO A 35 -6.06 1.20 -6.32
N VAL A 36 -5.42 1.99 -5.46
CA VAL A 36 -3.98 2.26 -5.45
C VAL A 36 -3.30 1.32 -4.45
N SER A 37 -2.31 0.56 -4.92
CA SER A 37 -1.46 -0.28 -4.07
C SER A 37 -0.69 0.58 -3.07
N THR A 38 -0.73 0.19 -1.79
CA THR A 38 0.08 0.81 -0.74
C THR A 38 1.56 0.50 -0.96
N ALA A 39 2.29 1.46 -1.51
CA ALA A 39 3.74 1.36 -1.67
C ALA A 39 4.43 1.74 -0.34
N GLU A 40 4.71 0.76 0.51
CA GLU A 40 5.54 0.95 1.70
C GLU A 40 7.01 1.17 1.27
N ALA A 41 7.42 2.42 1.10
CA ALA A 41 8.82 2.76 0.88
C ALA A 41 9.59 2.75 2.21
N ILE A 42 9.90 1.55 2.72
CA ILE A 42 10.72 1.42 3.93
C ILE A 42 12.20 1.55 3.54
N ILE A 43 12.81 2.70 3.84
CA ILE A 43 14.24 2.95 3.65
C ILE A 43 15.00 2.48 4.89
N GLY A 44 16.06 1.69 4.71
CA GLY A 44 16.98 1.33 5.80
C GLY A 44 16.74 -0.02 6.48
N ARG A 45 15.79 -0.83 5.99
CA ARG A 45 15.81 -2.28 6.29
C ARG A 45 16.94 -2.91 5.47
N PRO A 46 17.58 -4.01 5.93
CA PRO A 46 18.67 -4.65 5.19
C PRO A 46 18.30 -5.08 3.76
N LEU A 47 17.01 -5.16 3.42
CA LEU A 47 16.50 -5.39 2.07
C LEU A 47 16.53 -4.15 1.15
N THR A 48 16.57 -2.94 1.69
CA THR A 48 16.67 -1.66 0.95
C THR A 48 17.87 -0.84 1.44
N PRO A 49 19.09 -1.40 1.29
CA PRO A 49 20.26 -0.75 1.83
C PRO A 49 20.59 0.53 1.07
N VAL A 50 20.92 1.57 1.81
CA VAL A 50 21.47 2.82 1.25
C VAL A 50 22.82 2.54 0.56
N SER A 51 23.55 1.51 1.01
CA SER A 51 24.84 1.10 0.42
C SER A 51 25.07 -0.41 0.53
N VAL A 52 25.27 -1.05 -0.63
CA VAL A 52 25.65 -2.49 -0.72
C VAL A 52 26.97 -2.76 0.01
N ALA A 53 27.97 -1.90 -0.17
CA ALA A 53 29.26 -2.03 0.49
C ALA A 53 29.16 -1.90 2.02
N GLY A 54 28.24 -1.06 2.51
CA GLY A 54 27.96 -0.92 3.94
C GLY A 54 27.36 -2.18 4.55
N VAL A 55 26.41 -2.82 3.85
CA VAL A 55 25.83 -4.10 4.27
C VAL A 55 26.89 -5.19 4.32
N GLY A 56 27.71 -5.33 3.28
CA GLY A 56 28.77 -6.34 3.24
C GLY A 56 29.70 -6.25 4.46
N ARG A 57 30.20 -5.04 4.79
CA ARG A 57 31.05 -4.83 5.97
C ARG A 57 30.34 -5.17 7.28
N ARG A 58 29.06 -4.82 7.42
CA ARG A 58 28.26 -5.14 8.61
C ARG A 58 28.03 -6.64 8.77
N THR A 59 27.74 -7.34 7.67
CA THR A 59 27.54 -8.79 7.65
C THR A 59 28.82 -9.52 8.02
N VAL A 60 29.97 -9.17 7.41
CA VAL A 60 31.28 -9.78 7.73
C VAL A 60 31.63 -9.60 9.20
N ARG A 61 31.45 -8.40 9.75
CA ARG A 61 31.69 -8.16 11.19
C ARG A 61 30.78 -9.02 12.07
N ARG A 62 29.51 -9.19 11.72
CA ARG A 62 28.55 -10.02 12.46
C ARG A 62 28.87 -11.51 12.38
N CYS A 63 29.33 -11.99 11.23
CA CYS A 63 29.84 -13.35 11.08
C CYS A 63 31.06 -13.57 11.98
N ALA A 64 32.01 -12.64 11.97
CA ALA A 64 33.25 -12.74 12.77
C ALA A 64 33.00 -12.79 14.29
N VAL A 65 31.93 -12.14 14.78
CA VAL A 65 31.53 -12.20 16.21
C VAL A 65 30.52 -13.32 16.51
N GLY A 66 30.23 -14.21 15.56
CA GLY A 66 29.34 -15.36 15.76
C GLY A 66 27.85 -15.03 15.87
N VAL A 67 27.42 -13.84 15.43
CA VAL A 67 26.00 -13.43 15.45
C VAL A 67 25.18 -14.18 14.40
N TYR A 68 25.81 -14.57 13.30
CA TYR A 68 25.20 -15.38 12.24
C TYR A 68 26.05 -16.61 11.98
N TYR A 69 25.40 -17.71 11.60
CA TYR A 69 26.10 -18.84 10.99
C TYR A 69 26.48 -18.46 9.57
N CYS A 70 27.73 -18.07 9.45
CA CYS A 70 28.47 -17.88 8.22
C CYS A 70 29.63 -18.88 8.28
#